data_AF-A0A345IKL9-F1
#
_entry.id   AF-A0A345IKL9-F1
#
_cell.length_a   1.000
_cell.length_b   1.000
_cell.length_c   1.000
_cell.angle_alpha   90.00
_cell.angle_beta   90.00
_cell.angle_gamma   90.00
#
_symmetry.space_group_name_H-M   'P 1'
#
loop_
_entity.id
_entity.type
_entity.pdbx_description
1 polymer ?
#
loop_
_entity_poly.entity_id
_entity_poly.type
_entity_poly.pdbx_seq_one_letter_code
_entity_poly.pdbx_strand_id
1 'polypeptide(L)'
;MDAETPCLPWQTGERLLLLSGAGLPLGHLTLRELRPFAFRCAFEPLPAYESCRALFEEDNRLADALACDHSPEAFAHAERVQAEVQALGLILRREGGGLCRDFLLGIDGEHADLRPLTPAPAALLEEPA
;
A
#
# COMPACT_ATOMS: atom_id res chain seq x y z
N MET A 1 -24.24 19.52 -3.36
CA MET A 1 -24.63 18.26 -4.02
C MET A 1 -23.40 17.84 -4.78
N ASP A 2 -22.43 17.34 -4.02
CA ASP A 2 -21.13 16.96 -4.52
C ASP A 2 -21.30 15.65 -5.27
N ALA A 3 -21.04 15.68 -6.57
CA ALA A 3 -21.04 14.47 -7.38
C ALA A 3 -19.94 13.56 -6.80
N GLU A 4 -20.35 12.46 -6.17
CA GLU A 4 -19.45 11.35 -5.88
C GLU A 4 -18.92 10.84 -7.22
N THR A 5 -17.77 11.36 -7.63
CA THR A 5 -17.05 10.83 -8.78
C THR A 5 -16.77 9.36 -8.49
N PRO A 6 -17.27 8.41 -9.31
CA PRO A 6 -17.00 7.00 -9.09
C PRO A 6 -15.48 6.82 -9.07
N CYS A 7 -14.98 6.23 -7.98
CA CYS A 7 -13.55 5.98 -7.82
C CYS A 7 -13.13 4.97 -8.89
N LEU A 8 -12.60 5.46 -10.01
CA LEU A 8 -12.19 4.64 -11.14
C LEU A 8 -11.21 3.54 -10.68
N PRO A 9 -11.30 2.32 -11.22
CA PRO A 9 -10.35 1.27 -10.89
C PRO A 9 -8.93 1.72 -11.24
N TRP A 10 -7.98 1.44 -10.33
CA TRP A 10 -6.57 1.77 -10.53
C TRP A 10 -6.01 1.08 -11.77
N GLN A 11 -5.16 1.78 -12.51
CA GLN A 11 -4.59 1.30 -13.77
C GLN A 11 -3.07 1.14 -13.68
N THR A 12 -2.51 0.21 -14.43
CA THR A 12 -1.05 0.12 -14.59
C THR A 12 -0.51 1.40 -15.23
N GLY A 13 0.66 1.83 -14.80
CA GLY A 13 1.25 3.12 -15.16
C GLY A 13 0.75 4.30 -14.33
N GLU A 14 -0.29 4.13 -13.51
CA GLU A 14 -0.78 5.19 -12.63
C GLU A 14 0.25 5.51 -11.53
N ARG A 15 0.44 6.81 -11.26
CA ARG A 15 1.31 7.30 -10.19
C ARG A 15 0.48 7.78 -9.00
N LEU A 16 0.81 7.27 -7.83
CA LEU A 16 0.20 7.59 -6.56
C LEU A 16 1.22 8.27 -5.66
N LEU A 17 0.78 9.24 -4.88
CA LEU A 17 1.57 9.84 -3.81
C LEU A 17 1.22 9.16 -2.49
N LEU A 18 2.22 8.57 -1.84
CA LEU A 18 2.13 8.06 -0.48
C LEU A 18 2.33 9.20 0.51
N LEU A 19 1.39 9.35 1.43
CA LEU A 19 1.40 10.35 2.48
C LEU A 19 1.34 9.66 3.85
N SER A 20 1.95 10.26 4.87
CA SER A 20 1.65 9.92 6.27
C SER A 20 0.27 10.44 6.67
N GLY A 21 -0.22 10.04 7.84
CA GLY A 21 -1.46 10.55 8.42
C GLY A 21 -1.44 12.06 8.70
N ALA A 22 -0.24 12.64 8.86
CA ALA A 22 -0.04 14.09 8.96
C ALA A 22 0.00 14.80 7.58
N GLY A 23 -0.16 14.06 6.48
CA GLY A 23 -0.09 14.58 5.11
C GLY A 23 1.32 14.81 4.58
N LEU A 24 2.36 14.29 5.24
CA LEU A 24 3.74 14.41 4.77
C LEU A 24 4.00 13.44 3.61
N PRO A 25 4.60 13.88 2.50
CA PRO A 25 4.87 13.01 1.36
C PRO A 25 6.05 12.08 1.66
N LEU A 26 5.76 10.78 1.65
CA LEU A 26 6.73 9.72 1.93
C LEU A 26 7.35 9.18 0.63
N GLY A 27 6.61 9.14 -0.48
CA GLY A 27 7.15 8.66 -1.74
C GLY A 27 6.13 8.57 -2.84
N HIS A 28 6.58 8.23 -4.04
CA HIS A 28 5.70 7.94 -5.17
C HIS A 28 5.63 6.43 -5.40
N LEU A 29 4.43 5.93 -5.67
CA LEU A 29 4.19 4.56 -6.12
C LEU A 29 3.76 4.63 -7.59
N THR A 30 4.46 3.91 -8.45
CA THR A 30 4.02 3.72 -9.85
C THR A 30 3.52 2.30 -10.00
N LEU A 31 2.23 2.13 -10.28
CA LEU A 31 1.62 0.82 -10.46
C LEU A 31 2.22 0.14 -11.71
N ARG A 32 2.80 -1.05 -11.57
CA ARG A 32 3.48 -1.76 -12.67
C ARG A 32 2.67 -2.94 -13.18
N GLU A 33 2.23 -3.80 -12.26
CA GLU A 33 1.57 -5.06 -12.59
C GLU A 33 0.37 -5.26 -11.68
N LEU A 34 -0.78 -5.60 -12.25
CA LEU A 34 -1.93 -6.09 -11.51
C LEU A 34 -1.75 -7.58 -11.23
N ARG A 35 -1.78 -7.94 -9.95
CA ARG A 35 -1.77 -9.31 -9.43
C ARG A 35 -3.18 -9.65 -8.89
N PRO A 36 -3.48 -10.92 -8.61
CA PRO A 36 -4.71 -11.26 -7.90
C PRO A 36 -4.78 -10.50 -6.57
N PHE A 37 -5.69 -9.52 -6.47
CA PHE A 37 -5.95 -8.68 -5.30
C PHE A 37 -4.83 -7.70 -4.88
N ALA A 38 -3.79 -7.49 -5.69
CA ALA A 38 -2.70 -6.58 -5.36
C ALA A 38 -2.09 -5.92 -6.60
N PHE A 39 -1.29 -4.88 -6.39
CA PHE A 39 -0.49 -4.23 -7.40
C PHE A 39 0.98 -4.28 -7.00
N ARG A 40 1.82 -4.77 -7.92
CA ARG A 40 3.26 -4.55 -7.81
C ARG A 40 3.57 -3.14 -8.28
N CYS A 41 4.34 -2.42 -7.49
CA CYS A 41 4.64 -1.02 -7.70
C CYS A 41 6.16 -0.80 -7.73
N ALA A 42 6.59 0.19 -8.51
CA ALA A 42 7.88 0.83 -8.26
C ALA A 42 7.67 1.91 -7.19
N PHE A 43 8.58 1.98 -6.23
CA PHE A 43 8.56 2.97 -5.15
C PHE A 43 9.74 3.92 -5.28
N GLU A 44 9.45 5.21 -5.29
CA GLU A 44 10.42 6.29 -5.30
C GLU A 44 10.33 7.03 -3.95
N PRO A 45 11.23 6.75 -3.00
CA PRO A 45 11.17 7.37 -1.67
C PRO A 45 11.45 8.87 -1.74
N LEU A 46 10.78 9.63 -0.88
CA LEU A 46 11.06 11.03 -0.59
C LEU A 46 11.75 11.16 0.78
N PRO A 47 12.42 12.29 1.08
CA PRO A 47 13.22 12.42 2.30
C PRO A 47 12.50 12.12 3.61
N ALA A 48 11.18 12.36 3.70
CA ALA A 48 10.41 12.09 4.91
C ALA A 48 10.25 10.59 5.21
N TYR A 49 10.37 9.73 4.19
CA TYR A 49 10.30 8.27 4.37
C TYR A 49 11.46 7.72 5.19
N GLU A 50 12.62 8.39 5.21
CA GLU A 50 13.78 7.92 5.96
C GLU A 50 13.47 7.70 7.45
N SER A 51 12.55 8.49 8.00
CA SER A 51 12.12 8.36 9.41
C SER A 51 11.33 7.09 9.72
N CYS A 52 10.69 6.47 8.73
CA CYS A 52 9.90 5.25 8.89
C CYS A 52 10.43 4.06 8.09
N ARG A 53 11.50 4.24 7.31
CA ARG A 53 12.11 3.20 6.48
C ARG A 53 12.40 1.91 7.23
N ALA A 54 13.05 2.01 8.39
CA ALA A 54 13.42 0.85 9.21
C ALA A 54 12.20 0.02 9.65
N LEU A 55 11.04 0.68 9.82
CA LEU A 55 9.81 0.00 10.22
C LEU A 55 9.25 -0.87 9.08
N PHE A 56 9.26 -0.37 7.85
CA PHE A 56 8.85 -1.16 6.67
C PHE A 56 9.83 -2.30 6.37
N GLU A 57 11.14 -2.08 6.54
CA GLU A 57 12.14 -3.13 6.38
C GLU A 57 11.97 -4.25 7.41
N GLU A 58 11.59 -3.90 8.64
CA GLU A 58 11.26 -4.88 9.68
C GLU A 58 9.99 -5.66 9.36
N ASP A 59 8.92 -4.96 8.95
CA ASP A 59 7.63 -5.57 8.59
C ASP A 59 7.81 -6.63 7.48
N ASN A 60 8.54 -6.30 6.41
CA ASN A 60 8.84 -7.26 5.34
C ASN A 60 9.64 -8.46 5.86
N ARG A 61 10.67 -8.22 6.67
CA ARG A 61 11.51 -9.30 7.21
C ARG A 61 10.68 -10.27 8.05
N LEU A 62 9.73 -9.75 8.83
CA LEU A 62 8.82 -10.55 9.63
C LEU A 62 7.81 -11.30 8.76
N ALA A 63 7.29 -10.67 7.71
CA ALA A 63 6.42 -11.34 6.74
C ALA A 63 7.11 -12.54 6.08
N ASP A 64 8.38 -12.39 5.69
CA ASP A 64 9.19 -13.50 5.16
C ASP A 64 9.49 -14.57 6.21
N ALA A 65 9.85 -14.17 7.43
CA ALA A 65 10.16 -15.08 8.52
C ALA A 65 8.95 -15.95 8.90
N LEU A 66 7.74 -15.37 8.89
CA LEU A 66 6.49 -16.07 9.19
C LEU A 66 6.14 -17.17 8.19
N ALA A 67 6.79 -17.21 7.01
CA ALA A 67 6.64 -18.34 6.08
C ALA A 67 7.31 -19.62 6.62
N CYS A 68 8.27 -19.49 7.53
CA CYS A 68 9.08 -20.59 8.05
C CYS A 68 8.94 -20.77 9.57
N ASP A 69 8.64 -19.70 10.30
CA ASP A 69 8.46 -19.69 11.76
C ASP A 69 7.02 -19.32 12.11
N HIS A 70 6.28 -20.30 12.61
CA HIS A 70 4.90 -20.13 13.05
C HIS A 70 4.75 -20.09 14.57
N SER A 71 5.84 -19.79 15.29
CA SER A 71 5.81 -19.67 16.74
C SER A 71 4.89 -18.51 17.17
N PRO A 72 4.18 -18.64 18.31
CA PRO A 72 3.35 -17.56 18.84
C PRO A 72 4.14 -16.26 19.06
N GLU A 73 5.43 -16.38 19.37
CA GLU A 73 6.34 -15.24 19.60
C GLU A 73 6.61 -14.47 18.30
N ALA A 74 6.85 -15.18 17.19
CA ALA A 74 7.01 -14.56 15.87
C ALA A 74 5.72 -13.83 15.44
N PHE A 75 4.56 -14.46 15.62
CA PHE A 75 3.26 -13.82 15.33
C PHE A 75 3.03 -12.56 16.17
N ALA A 76 3.23 -12.64 17.49
CA ALA A 76 3.07 -11.49 18.38
C ALA A 76 4.04 -10.35 18.06
N HIS A 77 5.21 -10.66 17.52
CA HIS A 77 6.15 -9.65 17.06
C HIS A 77 5.67 -8.97 15.78
N ALA A 78 5.25 -9.75 14.77
CA ALA A 78 4.72 -9.23 13.52
C ALA A 78 3.47 -8.37 13.74
N GLU A 79 2.55 -8.80 14.60
CA GLU A 79 1.35 -8.02 14.95
C GLU A 79 1.69 -6.64 15.52
N ARG A 80 2.72 -6.56 16.36
CA ARG A 80 3.17 -5.29 16.95
C ARG A 80 3.73 -4.34 15.88
N VAL A 81 4.64 -4.85 15.03
CA VAL A 81 5.24 -4.05 13.95
C VAL A 81 4.17 -3.60 12.96
N GLN A 82 3.27 -4.50 12.59
CA GLN A 82 2.14 -4.17 11.71
C GLN A 82 1.23 -3.08 12.32
N ALA A 83 1.00 -3.09 13.63
CA ALA A 83 0.24 -2.05 14.32
C ALA A 83 0.97 -0.70 14.30
N GLU A 84 2.29 -0.68 14.42
CA GLU A 84 3.10 0.55 14.27
C GLU A 84 3.03 1.10 12.83
N VAL A 85 3.11 0.23 11.82
CA VAL A 85 2.93 0.61 10.41
C VAL A 85 1.54 1.23 10.19
N GLN A 86 0.49 0.61 10.73
CA GLN A 86 -0.87 1.14 10.65
C GLN A 86 -1.02 2.48 11.38
N ALA A 87 -0.32 2.68 12.50
CA ALA A 87 -0.34 3.92 13.26
C ALA A 87 0.26 5.11 12.48
N LEU A 88 1.05 4.86 11.42
CA LEU A 88 1.49 5.92 10.50
C LEU A 88 0.33 6.59 9.75
N GLY A 89 -0.86 5.96 9.73
CA GLY A 89 -2.08 6.50 9.14
C GLY A 89 -1.93 6.80 7.65
N LEU A 90 -1.30 5.89 6.91
CA LEU A 90 -0.89 6.10 5.52
C LEU A 90 -2.09 6.43 4.63
N ILE A 91 -1.85 7.32 3.66
CA ILE A 91 -2.86 7.76 2.70
C ILE A 91 -2.24 7.72 1.30
N LEU A 92 -2.96 7.14 0.34
CA LEU A 92 -2.63 7.23 -1.07
C LEU A 92 -3.46 8.32 -1.73
N ARG A 93 -2.79 9.19 -2.48
CA ARG A 93 -3.43 10.23 -3.29
C ARG A 93 -3.11 10.03 -4.76
N ARG A 94 -4.15 9.97 -5.60
CA ARG A 94 -4.02 9.88 -7.07
C ARG A 94 -3.72 11.27 -7.65
N GLU A 95 -2.96 11.32 -8.75
CA GLU A 95 -2.70 12.58 -9.48
C GLU A 95 -3.98 13.21 -10.06
N GLY A 96 -5.01 12.40 -10.37
CA GLY A 96 -6.32 12.86 -10.85
C GLY A 96 -7.36 13.14 -9.74
N GLY A 97 -6.95 13.12 -8.48
CA GLY A 97 -7.86 13.23 -7.33
C GLY A 97 -8.37 11.88 -6.81
N GLY A 98 -8.81 11.88 -5.56
CA GLY A 98 -9.19 10.65 -4.84
C GLY A 98 -8.15 10.24 -3.81
N LEU A 99 -8.64 9.81 -2.64
CA LEU A 99 -7.83 9.35 -1.52
C LEU A 99 -8.20 7.90 -1.20
N CYS A 100 -7.20 7.06 -1.00
CA CYS A 100 -7.37 5.72 -0.46
C CYS A 100 -6.66 5.64 0.89
N ARG A 101 -7.37 5.17 1.90
CA ARG A 101 -6.85 4.95 3.27
C ARG A 101 -6.91 3.49 3.70
N ASP A 102 -7.66 2.68 2.95
CA ASP A 102 -7.95 1.29 3.30
C ASP A 102 -7.18 0.36 2.37
N PHE A 103 -5.91 0.17 2.70
CA PHE A 103 -4.97 -0.63 1.93
C PHE A 103 -3.89 -1.21 2.84
N LEU A 104 -3.25 -2.28 2.37
CA LEU A 104 -1.99 -2.80 2.90
C LEU A 104 -0.87 -2.42 1.93
N LEU A 105 0.30 -2.12 2.47
CA LEU A 105 1.47 -1.72 1.71
C LEU A 105 2.73 -2.31 2.32
N GLY A 106 3.41 -3.18 1.57
CA GLY A 106 4.78 -3.58 1.84
C GLY A 106 5.73 -2.78 0.95
N ILE A 107 6.87 -2.33 1.48
CA ILE A 107 7.88 -1.57 0.73
C ILE A 107 9.24 -2.23 0.92
N ASP A 108 9.82 -2.77 -0.15
CA ASP A 108 11.16 -3.37 -0.16
C ASP A 108 12.07 -2.58 -1.12
N GLY A 109 12.87 -1.68 -0.54
CA GLY A 109 13.77 -0.80 -1.29
C GLY A 109 13.00 0.07 -2.30
N GLU A 110 13.22 -0.19 -3.59
CA GLU A 110 12.56 0.53 -4.71
C GLU A 110 11.30 -0.19 -5.23
N HIS A 111 10.85 -1.23 -4.53
CA HIS A 111 9.65 -1.99 -4.86
C HIS A 111 8.61 -1.87 -3.76
N ALA A 112 7.34 -1.97 -4.13
CA ALA A 112 6.27 -2.05 -3.15
C ALA A 112 5.13 -2.94 -3.65
N ASP A 113 4.48 -3.63 -2.73
CA ASP A 113 3.28 -4.41 -2.98
C ASP A 113 2.11 -3.73 -2.28
N LEU A 114 1.15 -3.31 -3.09
CA LEU A 114 -0.01 -2.53 -2.66
C LEU A 114 -1.27 -3.36 -2.81
N ARG A 115 -1.98 -3.57 -1.72
CA ARG A 115 -3.25 -4.31 -1.69
C ARG A 115 -4.38 -3.44 -1.18
N PRO A 116 -5.29 -2.96 -2.04
CA PRO A 116 -6.54 -2.35 -1.58
C PRO A 116 -7.33 -3.34 -0.73
N LEU A 117 -7.85 -2.89 0.40
CA LEU A 117 -8.74 -3.69 1.25
C LEU A 117 -10.21 -3.49 0.88
N THR A 118 -10.57 -2.26 0.51
CA THR A 118 -11.83 -1.99 -0.17
C THR A 118 -11.58 -2.02 -1.69
N PRO A 119 -12.32 -2.83 -2.47
CA PRO A 119 -12.25 -2.75 -3.92
C PRO A 119 -12.70 -1.35 -4.36
N ALA A 120 -11.89 -0.66 -5.18
CA ALA A 120 -12.44 0.41 -5.99
C ALA A 120 -13.61 -0.20 -6.78
N PRO A 121 -14.78 0.46 -6.88
CA PRO A 121 -15.95 -0.10 -7.54
C PRO A 121 -15.54 -0.57 -8.93
N ALA A 122 -15.52 -1.89 -9.11
CA ALA A 122 -15.18 -2.51 -10.36
C ALA A 122 -16.25 -2.09 -11.37
N ALA A 123 -15.89 -1.26 -12.34
CA ALA A 123 -16.60 -1.30 -13.60
C ALA A 123 -16.29 -2.68 -14.22
N LEU A 124 -17.17 -3.63 -13.92
CA LEU A 124 -17.48 -4.86 -14.65
C LEU A 124 -16.30 -5.45 -15.45
N LEU A 125 -15.66 -6.47 -14.88
CA LEU A 125 -15.13 -7.56 -15.67
C LEU A 125 -16.34 -8.24 -16.34
N GLU A 126 -16.75 -7.74 -17.51
CA GLU A 126 -17.61 -8.51 -18.40
C GLU A 126 -16.77 -9.65 -18.96
N GLU A 127 -17.02 -10.87 -18.47
CA GLU A 127 -16.59 -12.10 -19.13
C GLU A 127 -17.33 -12.18 -20.48
N PRO A 128 -16.63 -12.27 -21.63
CA PRO A 128 -17.31 -12.62 -22.86
C PRO A 128 -17.72 -14.09 -22.81
N ALA A 129 -19.02 -14.33 -22.94
CA ALA A 129 -19.65 -15.64 -23.11
C ALA A 129 -19.23 -16.34 -24.42
#